data_AF-X0QFC6-F1
#
_entry.id   AF-X0QFC6-F1
#
_cell.length_a   1.000
_cell.length_b   1.000
_cell.length_c   1.000
_cell.angle_alpha   90.00
_cell.angle_beta   90.00
_cell.angle_gamma   90.00
#
_symmetry.space_group_name_H-M   'P 1'
#
loop_
_entity.id
_entity.type
_entity.pdbx_description
1 polymer ?
#
loop_
_entity_poly.entity_id
_entity_poly.type
_entity_poly.pdbx_seq_one_letter_code
_entity_poly.pdbx_strand_id
1 'polypeptide(L)'
;MSENILYIVPIDRDYQATAEHVENAFSYFEEMIIEAEHEPCVWENASFSNDDNQVIVANTALTAGWISGSEEHWKLDDEEYEEGEEYYEIMYGTQLNDKAQQKLEQLFGTELELIWVRN
;
A
#
# COMPACT_ATOMS: atom_id res chain seq x y z
N MET A 1 9.60 -7.60 16.96
CA MET A 1 8.35 -7.55 16.17
C MET A 1 8.79 -7.72 14.72
N SER A 2 8.09 -8.53 13.92
CA SER A 2 8.43 -8.65 12.49
C SER A 2 8.15 -7.32 11.81
N GLU A 3 9.05 -6.88 10.92
CA GLU A 3 8.85 -5.67 10.12
C GLU A 3 7.75 -5.95 9.09
N ASN A 4 6.62 -5.25 9.18
CA ASN A 4 5.53 -5.38 8.20
C ASN A 4 5.71 -4.27 7.17
N ILE A 5 6.03 -4.64 5.94
CA ILE A 5 6.17 -3.72 4.81
C ILE A 5 5.04 -3.98 3.84
N LEU A 6 4.34 -2.91 3.45
CA LEU A 6 3.34 -2.93 2.41
C LEU A 6 3.97 -2.54 1.08
N TYR A 7 3.57 -3.24 0.03
CA TYR A 7 3.81 -2.87 -1.36
C TYR A 7 2.48 -2.76 -2.10
N ILE A 8 2.27 -1.67 -2.83
CA ILE A 8 1.17 -1.51 -3.78
C ILE A 8 1.78 -1.56 -5.18
N VAL A 9 1.40 -2.56 -5.97
CA VAL A 9 2.02 -2.84 -7.27
C VAL A 9 0.99 -3.02 -8.38
N PRO A 10 1.33 -2.66 -9.63
CA PRO A 10 0.55 -3.05 -10.81
C PRO A 10 0.43 -4.56 -10.95
N ILE A 11 -0.80 -5.03 -11.22
CA ILE A 11 -1.05 -6.44 -11.57
C ILE A 11 -0.49 -6.75 -12.97
N ASP A 12 -0.59 -5.80 -13.90
CA ASP A 12 -0.05 -5.95 -15.25
C ASP A 12 1.48 -5.83 -15.25
N ARG A 13 2.15 -6.92 -15.60
CA ARG A 13 3.63 -7.00 -15.63
C ARG A 13 4.25 -6.17 -16.75
N ASP A 14 3.51 -5.93 -17.82
CA ASP A 14 3.97 -5.13 -18.96
C ASP A 14 3.65 -3.63 -18.76
N TYR A 15 2.95 -3.28 -17.68
CA TYR A 15 2.63 -1.90 -17.35
C TYR A 15 3.89 -1.05 -17.13
N GLN A 16 3.88 0.13 -17.74
CA GLN A 16 4.94 1.13 -17.62
C GLN A 16 4.32 2.40 -17.02
N ALA A 17 4.68 2.70 -15.78
CA ALA A 17 4.20 3.89 -15.11
C ALA A 17 4.76 5.14 -15.79
N THR A 18 3.90 6.11 -16.07
CA THR A 18 4.37 7.46 -16.43
C THR A 18 4.76 8.21 -15.16
N ALA A 19 5.63 9.22 -15.28
CA ALA A 19 5.98 10.06 -14.14
C ALA A 19 4.75 10.71 -13.49
N GLU A 20 3.76 11.12 -14.30
CA GLU A 20 2.50 11.70 -13.82
C GLU A 20 1.64 10.69 -13.04
N HIS A 21 1.56 9.43 -13.50
CA HIS A 21 0.85 8.38 -12.76
C HIS A 21 1.51 8.14 -11.40
N VAL A 22 2.85 8.05 -11.38
CA VAL A 22 3.61 7.80 -10.14
C VAL A 22 3.46 8.96 -9.17
N GLU A 23 3.65 10.20 -9.62
CA GLU A 23 3.57 11.38 -8.76
C GLU A 23 2.19 11.55 -8.13
N ASN A 24 1.13 11.39 -8.92
CA ASN A 24 -0.23 11.52 -8.44
C ASN A 24 -0.62 10.38 -7.48
N ALA A 25 -0.27 9.13 -7.83
CA ALA A 25 -0.56 7.99 -6.97
C ALA A 25 0.24 8.02 -5.67
N PHE A 26 1.51 8.44 -5.73
CA PHE A 26 2.36 8.63 -4.56
C PHE A 26 1.78 9.71 -3.63
N SER A 27 1.39 10.86 -4.18
CA SER A 27 0.79 11.94 -3.39
C SER A 27 -0.46 11.46 -2.65
N TYR A 28 -1.34 10.71 -3.34
CA TYR A 28 -2.53 10.15 -2.68
C TYR A 28 -2.18 9.08 -1.66
N PHE A 29 -1.19 8.23 -1.93
CA PHE A 29 -0.72 7.23 -0.97
C PHE A 29 -0.11 7.83 0.29
N GLU A 30 0.61 8.95 0.15
CA GLU A 30 1.12 9.73 1.29
C GLU A 30 -0.04 10.28 2.14
N GLU A 31 -1.11 10.79 1.53
CA GLU A 31 -2.32 11.24 2.24
C GLU A 31 -3.03 10.11 3.01
N MET A 32 -2.93 8.87 2.54
CA MET A 32 -3.55 7.70 3.18
C MET A 32 -2.81 7.24 4.45
N ILE A 33 -1.58 7.70 4.63
CA ILE A 33 -0.66 7.27 5.69
C ILE A 33 -0.48 8.43 6.67
N ILE A 34 -1.02 8.25 7.87
CA ILE A 34 -1.00 9.31 8.90
C ILE A 34 0.34 9.28 9.64
N GLU A 35 0.83 8.10 9.97
CA GLU A 35 2.16 7.88 10.53
C GLU A 35 2.79 6.63 9.91
N ALA A 36 4.12 6.61 9.78
CA ALA A 36 4.86 5.41 9.39
C ALA A 36 6.26 5.42 10.01
N GLU A 37 6.80 4.25 10.38
CA GLU A 37 8.23 4.15 10.72
C GLU A 37 9.10 4.18 9.45
N HIS A 38 8.60 3.56 8.38
CA HIS A 38 9.19 3.66 7.05
C HIS A 38 8.32 4.55 6.17
N GLU A 39 8.82 5.77 5.96
CA GLU A 39 8.20 6.80 5.12
C GLU A 39 7.74 6.23 3.77
N PRO A 40 6.55 6.65 3.28
CA PRO A 40 6.08 6.29 1.96
C PRO A 40 7.12 6.62 0.89
N CYS A 41 7.40 5.66 0.01
CA CYS A 41 8.31 5.87 -1.11
C CYS A 41 7.92 5.07 -2.36
N VAL A 42 8.58 5.37 -3.47
CA VAL A 42 8.42 4.67 -4.75
C VAL A 42 9.66 3.81 -5.01
N TRP A 43 9.46 2.54 -5.35
CA TRP A 43 10.52 1.62 -5.77
C TRP A 43 10.39 1.29 -7.25
N GLU A 44 11.47 1.52 -8.00
CA GLU A 44 11.57 1.12 -9.41
C GLU A 44 12.12 -0.30 -9.54
N ASN A 45 11.58 -1.07 -10.50
CA ASN A 45 11.99 -2.44 -10.81
C ASN A 45 12.04 -3.35 -9.55
N ALA A 46 11.02 -3.25 -8.71
CA ALA A 46 10.91 -4.00 -7.47
C ALA A 46 10.76 -5.50 -7.73
N SER A 47 11.49 -6.30 -6.96
CA SER A 47 11.39 -7.76 -6.93
C SER A 47 11.38 -8.22 -5.49
N PHE A 48 10.32 -8.91 -5.09
CA PHE A 48 10.14 -9.37 -3.72
C PHE A 48 9.48 -10.75 -3.69
N SER A 49 9.74 -11.49 -2.62
CA SER A 49 9.13 -12.80 -2.37
C SER A 49 7.99 -12.62 -1.38
N ASN A 50 6.78 -13.00 -1.76
CA ASN A 50 5.67 -13.06 -0.80
C ASN A 50 5.79 -14.31 0.09
N ASP A 51 4.89 -14.46 1.07
CA ASP A 51 4.89 -15.57 2.02
C ASP A 51 4.72 -16.96 1.36
N ASP A 52 4.22 -17.01 0.11
CA ASP A 52 4.11 -18.22 -0.70
C ASP A 52 5.39 -18.52 -1.51
N ASN A 53 6.49 -17.81 -1.26
CA ASN A 53 7.74 -17.85 -2.05
C ASN A 53 7.55 -17.54 -3.54
N GLN A 54 6.48 -16.85 -3.90
CA GLN A 54 6.29 -16.36 -5.27
C GLN A 54 7.06 -15.06 -5.44
N VAL A 55 7.84 -14.98 -6.53
CA VAL A 55 8.54 -13.76 -6.89
C VAL A 55 7.59 -12.85 -7.65
N ILE A 56 7.33 -11.69 -7.09
CA ILE A 56 6.55 -10.63 -7.71
C ILE A 56 7.54 -9.62 -8.27
N VAL A 57 7.40 -9.34 -9.56
CA VAL A 57 8.23 -8.39 -10.29
C VAL A 57 7.33 -7.28 -10.80
N ALA A 58 7.62 -6.05 -10.38
CA ALA A 58 6.90 -4.87 -10.78
C ALA A 58 7.88 -3.80 -11.27
N ASN A 59 7.55 -3.12 -12.37
CA ASN A 59 8.36 -2.01 -12.85
C ASN A 59 8.34 -0.82 -11.87
N THR A 60 7.27 -0.69 -11.08
CA THR A 60 7.11 0.35 -10.05
C THR A 60 6.26 -0.20 -8.91
N ALA A 61 6.58 0.18 -7.68
CA ALA A 61 5.82 -0.12 -6.47
C ALA A 61 5.74 1.11 -5.56
N LEU A 62 4.61 1.34 -4.90
CA LEU A 62 4.53 2.22 -3.73
C LEU A 62 4.77 1.38 -2.48
N THR A 63 5.50 1.90 -1.51
CA THR A 63 5.82 1.13 -0.30
C THR A 63 5.93 2.01 0.93
N ALA A 64 5.53 1.45 2.07
CA ALA A 64 5.67 2.01 3.40
C ALA A 64 5.67 0.85 4.43
N GLY A 65 6.10 1.13 5.65
CA GLY A 65 6.19 0.11 6.71
C GLY A 65 5.82 0.67 8.07
N TRP A 66 5.18 -0.18 8.87
CA TRP A 66 4.58 0.16 10.18
C TRP A 66 3.70 1.40 10.08
N ILE A 67 2.63 1.23 9.33
CA ILE A 67 1.75 2.30 8.87
C ILE A 67 0.61 2.48 9.87
N SER A 68 0.22 3.71 10.14
CA SER A 68 -1.05 4.08 10.77
C SER A 68 -1.96 4.81 9.78
N GLY A 69 -3.26 4.58 9.86
CA GLY A 69 -4.25 5.16 8.95
C GLY A 69 -5.66 5.16 9.52
N SER A 70 -6.63 5.60 8.72
CA SER A 70 -8.04 5.70 9.12
C SER A 70 -8.97 4.87 8.24
N GLU A 71 -10.21 4.70 8.70
CA GLU A 71 -11.29 4.05 7.94
C GLU A 71 -11.62 4.73 6.60
N GLU A 72 -11.18 5.98 6.41
CA GLU A 72 -11.31 6.71 5.14
C GLU A 72 -10.59 5.99 4.00
N HIS A 73 -9.52 5.25 4.31
CA HIS A 73 -8.69 4.58 3.31
C HIS A 73 -8.56 3.07 3.53
N TRP A 74 -8.68 2.60 4.77
CA TRP A 74 -8.40 1.23 5.15
C TRP A 74 -9.67 0.48 5.57
N LYS A 75 -9.71 -0.83 5.32
CA LYS A 75 -10.74 -1.74 5.84
C LYS A 75 -10.34 -2.18 7.25
N LEU A 76 -10.68 -1.32 8.20
CA LEU A 76 -10.43 -1.52 9.61
C LEU A 76 -11.54 -2.45 10.19
N ASP A 77 -11.16 -3.51 10.93
CA ASP A 77 -12.08 -4.35 11.72
C ASP A 77 -12.47 -3.74 13.08
N ASP A 78 -13.73 -3.34 13.23
CA ASP A 78 -14.30 -2.66 14.40
C ASP A 78 -14.02 -3.35 15.76
N GLU A 79 -13.70 -4.65 15.79
CA GLU A 79 -13.47 -5.39 17.04
C GLU A 79 -12.12 -5.12 17.72
N GLU A 80 -11.13 -4.57 17.01
CA GLU A 80 -9.77 -4.33 17.55
C GLU A 80 -9.48 -2.86 17.92
N TYR A 81 -10.45 -1.95 17.74
CA TYR A 81 -10.22 -0.51 17.88
C TYR A 81 -10.81 0.09 19.15
N GLU A 82 -10.01 0.92 19.82
CA GLU A 82 -10.47 1.67 20.99
C GLU A 82 -11.37 2.84 20.57
N GLU A 83 -12.57 2.91 21.15
CA GLU A 83 -13.54 3.97 20.89
C GLU A 83 -12.95 5.34 21.28
N GLY A 84 -12.50 6.12 20.28
CA GLY A 84 -11.98 7.48 20.46
C GLY A 84 -10.68 7.82 19.73
N GLU A 85 -10.01 6.87 19.07
CA GLU A 85 -8.84 7.18 18.24
C GLU A 85 -9.26 7.61 16.82
N GLU A 86 -8.56 8.61 16.27
CA GLU A 86 -8.79 9.13 14.92
C GLU A 86 -8.03 8.33 13.83
N TYR A 87 -7.05 7.52 14.25
CA TYR A 87 -6.23 6.67 13.39
C TYR A 87 -5.71 5.46 14.15
N TYR A 88 -5.40 4.39 13.44
CA TYR A 88 -5.00 3.11 14.00
C TYR A 88 -3.82 2.50 13.26
N GLU A 89 -3.05 1.67 13.96
CA GLU A 89 -2.01 0.83 13.35
C GLU A 89 -2.63 -0.11 12.31
N ILE A 90 -2.10 -0.08 11.09
CA ILE A 90 -2.55 -0.91 9.98
C ILE A 90 -1.85 -2.27 10.09
N MET A 91 -2.62 -3.25 10.55
CA MET A 91 -2.15 -4.61 10.78
C MET A 91 -1.81 -5.34 9.48
N TYR A 92 -0.89 -6.31 9.55
CA TYR A 92 -0.53 -7.16 8.43
C TYR A 92 -1.79 -7.80 7.80
N GLY A 93 -1.92 -7.69 6.47
CA GLY A 93 -3.05 -8.25 5.73
C GLY A 93 -4.25 -7.31 5.62
N THR A 94 -4.25 -6.18 6.33
CA THR A 94 -5.28 -5.14 6.18
C THR A 94 -5.34 -4.68 4.72
N GLN A 95 -6.56 -4.52 4.23
CA GLN A 95 -6.84 -4.14 2.84
C GLN A 95 -7.23 -2.68 2.77
N LEU A 96 -7.09 -2.08 1.59
CA LEU A 96 -7.72 -0.80 1.31
C LEU A 96 -9.24 -0.96 1.23
N ASN A 97 -9.96 0.09 1.60
CA ASN A 97 -11.37 0.18 1.28
C ASN A 97 -11.57 0.33 -0.24
N ASP A 98 -12.77 0.01 -0.72
CA ASP A 98 -13.02 -0.05 -2.16
C ASP A 98 -12.83 1.30 -2.85
N LYS A 99 -13.06 2.41 -2.14
CA LYS A 99 -12.88 3.76 -2.68
C LYS A 99 -11.42 4.12 -2.85
N ALA A 100 -10.59 3.85 -1.84
CA ALA A 100 -9.16 4.13 -1.87
C ALA A 100 -8.45 3.26 -2.92
N GLN A 101 -8.81 1.97 -3.00
CA GLN A 101 -8.33 1.06 -4.05
C GLN A 101 -8.65 1.62 -5.45
N GLN A 102 -9.92 1.91 -5.73
CA GLN A 102 -10.33 2.44 -7.04
C GLN A 102 -9.66 3.77 -7.37
N LYS A 103 -9.44 4.62 -6.36
CA LYS A 103 -8.78 5.90 -6.55
C LYS A 103 -7.31 5.71 -6.91
N LEU A 104 -6.57 4.86 -6.19
CA LEU A 104 -5.19 4.54 -6.54
C LEU A 104 -5.09 3.92 -7.93
N GLU A 105 -5.95 2.96 -8.27
CA GLU A 105 -5.98 2.33 -9.60
C GLU A 105 -6.26 3.34 -10.71
N GLN A 106 -7.14 4.32 -10.46
CA GLN A 106 -7.39 5.41 -11.40
C GLN A 106 -6.17 6.31 -11.59
N LEU A 107 -5.45 6.64 -10.51
CA LEU A 107 -4.26 7.50 -10.55
C LEU A 107 -3.07 6.78 -11.20
N PHE A 108 -2.90 5.49 -10.91
CA PHE A 108 -1.93 4.62 -11.56
C PHE A 108 -2.32 4.30 -13.00
N GLY A 109 -3.62 4.30 -13.34
CA GLY A 109 -4.10 3.91 -14.66
C GLY A 109 -4.04 2.40 -14.94
N THR A 110 -4.02 1.58 -13.89
CA THR A 110 -4.01 0.11 -13.98
C THR A 110 -4.52 -0.49 -12.67
N GLU A 111 -4.91 -1.78 -12.69
CA GLU A 111 -5.30 -2.51 -11.48
C GLU A 111 -4.08 -2.75 -10.58
N LEU A 112 -4.31 -2.69 -9.27
CA LEU A 112 -3.25 -2.76 -8.26
C LEU A 112 -3.47 -3.91 -7.29
N GLU A 113 -2.38 -4.47 -6.79
CA GLU A 113 -2.39 -5.48 -5.73
C GLU A 113 -1.62 -4.97 -4.51
N LEU A 114 -2.14 -5.28 -3.33
CA LEU A 114 -1.47 -5.05 -2.06
C LEU A 114 -0.72 -6.31 -1.65
N ILE A 115 0.59 -6.20 -1.47
CA ILE A 115 1.43 -7.29 -0.97
C ILE A 115 2.06 -6.88 0.34
N TRP A 116 1.83 -7.70 1.36
CA TRP A 116 2.46 -7.58 2.66
C TRP A 116 3.66 -8.53 2.74
N VAL A 117 4.80 -8.01 3.20
CA VAL A 117 6.02 -8.78 3.45
C VAL A 117 6.39 -8.66 4.92
N ARG A 118 6.73 -9.79 5.55
CA ARG A 118 7.31 -9.84 6.90
C ARG A 118 8.81 -10.00 6.81
N ASN A 119 9.55 -9.00 7.29
CA ASN A 119 11.00 -9.06 7.50
C ASN A 119 11.35 -9.41 8.96
#